data_AF-A0A970MB80-F1
#
_entry.id   AF-A0A970MB80-F1
#
_cell.length_a   1.000
_cell.length_b   1.000
_cell.length_c   1.000
_cell.angle_alpha   90.00
_cell.angle_beta   90.00
_cell.angle_gamma   90.00
#
_symmetry.space_group_name_H-M   'P 1'
#
loop_
_entity.id
_entity.type
_entity.pdbx_description
1 polymer ?
#
loop_
_entity_poly.entity_id
_entity_poly.type
_entity_poly.pdbx_seq_one_letter_code
_entity_poly.pdbx_strand_id
1 'polypeptide(L)'
;MILNGQRGFHNELSIYFEDDNEADVVKKIEDLKYTFYSTEIITIEKAIKPVYENYQGKDNVIQNIIEFIPKDLEQAGFTSGQYKAYIRDFRENDYRTYIVVEDNEGNMWIKQASISDNGDIGPGRTFDVTGGLKELAAKYKDAAIKEIDVTVP
;
A
#
# COMPACT_ATOMS: atom_id res chain seq x y z
N MET A 1 2.75 -36.82 -0.66
CA MET A 1 3.36 -36.36 0.61
C MET A 1 3.12 -34.86 0.67
N ILE A 2 2.17 -34.41 1.50
CA ILE A 2 1.80 -33.00 1.62
C ILE A 2 2.60 -32.44 2.80
N LEU A 3 3.56 -31.56 2.51
CA LEU A 3 4.25 -30.81 3.55
C LEU A 3 3.26 -29.76 4.10
N ASN A 4 2.59 -30.12 5.19
CA ASN A 4 1.92 -29.15 6.05
C ASN A 4 3.02 -28.33 6.75
N GLY A 5 3.50 -27.28 6.08
CA GLY A 5 4.30 -26.26 6.75
C GLY A 5 3.47 -25.67 7.89
N GLN A 6 3.99 -25.73 9.12
CA GLN A 6 3.41 -24.98 10.23
C GLN A 6 3.28 -23.52 9.79
N ARG A 7 2.04 -23.02 9.70
CA ARG A 7 1.81 -21.59 9.55
C ARG A 7 2.49 -20.92 10.75
N GLY A 8 3.55 -20.16 10.50
CA GLY A 8 4.17 -19.33 11.51
C GLY A 8 3.13 -18.37 12.11
N PHE A 9 3.45 -17.83 13.28
CA PHE A 9 2.61 -16.82 13.95
C PHE A 9 2.24 -15.71 12.97
N HIS A 10 0.93 -15.54 12.76
CA HIS A 10 0.39 -14.45 11.97
C HIS A 10 0.30 -13.23 12.89
N ASN A 11 1.27 -12.32 12.78
CA ASN A 11 1.32 -11.06 13.56
C ASN A 11 0.45 -9.97 12.91
N GLU A 12 -0.71 -10.32 12.36
CA GLU A 12 -1.67 -9.31 11.95
C GLU A 12 -2.34 -8.78 13.22
N LEU A 13 -2.06 -7.52 13.56
CA LEU A 13 -2.82 -6.80 14.57
C LEU A 13 -4.28 -6.75 14.09
N SER A 14 -5.13 -7.58 14.69
CA SER A 14 -6.57 -7.50 14.46
C SER A 14 -7.09 -6.30 15.22
N ILE A 15 -6.93 -5.11 14.62
CA ILE A 15 -7.55 -3.90 15.13
C ILE A 15 -8.97 -3.84 14.57
N TYR A 16 -9.95 -3.89 15.46
CA TYR A 16 -11.34 -3.63 15.11
C TYR A 16 -11.60 -2.13 15.32
N PHE A 17 -11.83 -1.42 14.23
CA PHE A 17 -12.27 -0.03 14.26
C PHE A 17 -13.78 -0.03 14.01
N GLU A 18 -14.55 0.51 14.95
CA GLU A 18 -15.93 0.92 14.69
C GLU A 18 -15.95 2.45 14.59
N ASP A 19 -16.39 2.98 13.45
CA ASP A 19 -16.61 4.42 13.23
C ASP A 19 -17.91 4.91 13.92
N ASP A 20 -18.42 4.16 14.89
CA ASP A 20 -19.63 4.49 15.61
C ASP A 20 -19.34 5.63 16.60
N ASN A 21 -20.33 6.51 16.79
CA ASN A 21 -20.20 7.53 17.83
C ASN A 21 -20.16 6.86 19.21
N GLU A 22 -19.58 7.55 20.20
CA GLU A 22 -19.44 7.05 21.57
C GLU A 22 -20.76 6.54 22.15
N ALA A 23 -21.88 7.23 21.92
CA ALA A 23 -23.18 6.86 22.45
C ALA A 23 -23.70 5.53 21.88
N ASP A 24 -23.44 5.26 20.59
CA ASP A 24 -23.83 4.02 19.93
C ASP A 24 -23.00 2.82 20.43
N VAL A 25 -21.69 3.02 20.65
CA VAL A 25 -20.81 2.01 21.24
C VAL A 25 -21.21 1.70 22.68
N VAL A 26 -21.48 2.72 23.49
CA VAL A 26 -21.92 2.55 24.89
C VAL A 26 -23.23 1.75 24.94
N LYS A 27 -24.20 2.11 24.09
CA LYS A 27 -25.48 1.41 24.02
C LYS A 27 -25.33 -0.07 23.64
N LYS A 28 -24.46 -0.38 22.66
CA LYS A 28 -24.16 -1.78 22.29
C LYS A 28 -23.59 -2.57 23.46
N ILE A 29 -22.66 -1.99 24.22
CA ILE A 29 -22.05 -2.65 25.38
C ILE A 29 -23.12 -2.94 26.47
N GLU A 30 -24.02 -2.00 26.72
CA GLU A 30 -25.14 -2.16 27.66
C GLU A 30 -26.15 -3.23 27.19
N ASP A 31 -26.51 -3.23 25.90
CA ASP A 31 -27.41 -4.23 25.30
C ASP A 31 -26.84 -5.64 25.40
N LEU A 32 -25.52 -5.78 25.25
CA LEU A 32 -24.78 -7.02 25.40
C LEU A 32 -24.52 -7.44 26.86
N LYS A 33 -25.06 -6.69 27.84
CA LYS A 33 -24.94 -6.97 29.28
C LYS A 33 -23.50 -6.97 29.81
N TYR A 34 -22.59 -6.28 29.12
CA TYR A 34 -21.26 -6.03 29.65
C TYR A 34 -21.31 -4.92 30.71
N THR A 35 -20.39 -4.97 31.67
CA THR A 35 -20.23 -3.93 32.69
C THR A 35 -18.99 -3.11 32.36
N PHE A 36 -19.16 -1.79 32.24
CA PHE A 36 -18.07 -0.87 31.99
C PHE A 36 -17.32 -0.59 33.31
N TYR A 37 -16.02 -0.89 33.36
CA TYR A 37 -15.22 -0.73 34.59
C TYR A 37 -14.39 0.56 34.61
N SER A 38 -13.83 0.98 33.47
CA SER A 38 -12.99 2.17 33.37
C SER A 38 -12.89 2.66 31.92
N THR A 39 -12.86 3.97 31.72
CA THR A 39 -12.55 4.61 30.43
C THR A 39 -11.18 5.28 30.52
N GLU A 40 -10.37 5.13 29.48
CA GLU A 40 -9.13 5.88 29.33
C GLU A 40 -9.09 6.49 27.92
N ILE A 41 -8.68 7.75 27.83
CA ILE A 41 -8.47 8.44 26.55
C ILE A 41 -7.01 8.23 26.16
N ILE A 42 -6.77 7.35 25.20
CA ILE A 42 -5.44 7.14 24.64
C ILE A 42 -5.24 8.15 23.52
N THR A 43 -4.32 9.09 23.70
CA THR A 43 -3.85 9.93 22.59
C THR A 43 -2.82 9.14 21.81
N ILE A 44 -3.20 8.64 20.64
CA ILE A 44 -2.25 8.06 19.70
C ILE A 44 -1.53 9.22 19.03
N GLU A 45 -0.24 9.39 19.33
CA GLU A 45 0.58 10.38 18.63
C GLU A 45 0.52 10.13 17.13
N LYS A 46 0.62 11.21 16.34
CA LYS A 46 0.61 11.11 14.88
C LYS A 46 1.66 10.11 14.46
N ALA A 47 1.23 9.04 13.80
CA ALA A 47 2.13 8.01 13.30
C ALA A 47 3.25 8.66 12.48
N ILE A 48 4.50 8.43 12.91
CA ILE A 48 5.66 8.94 12.20
C ILE A 48 5.83 8.08 10.95
N LYS A 49 5.90 8.72 9.78
CA LYS A 49 6.18 8.04 8.51
C LYS A 49 7.52 7.28 8.66
N PRO A 50 7.56 5.97 8.38
CA PRO A 50 8.81 5.23 8.47
C PRO A 50 9.81 5.79 7.47
N VAL A 51 11.01 6.11 7.95
CA VAL A 51 12.15 6.50 7.11
C VAL A 51 12.93 5.23 6.82
N TYR A 52 13.05 4.87 5.54
CA TYR A 52 13.89 3.76 5.13
C TYR A 52 15.24 4.29 4.66
N GLU A 53 16.31 3.82 5.30
CA GLU A 53 17.66 4.19 4.91
C GLU A 53 17.91 3.86 3.43
N ASN A 54 18.68 4.72 2.77
CA ASN A 54 19.10 4.43 1.40
C ASN A 54 20.20 3.37 1.45
N TYR A 55 19.93 2.21 0.86
CA TYR A 55 20.89 1.10 0.80
C TYR A 55 21.56 1.04 -0.58
N GLN A 56 22.71 0.38 -0.65
CA GLN A 56 23.46 0.25 -1.89
C GLN A 56 22.63 -0.49 -2.95
N GLY A 57 22.33 0.18 -4.07
CA GLY A 57 21.55 -0.40 -5.17
C GLY A 57 20.07 0.01 -5.21
N LYS A 58 19.54 0.70 -4.19
CA LYS A 58 18.15 1.19 -4.19
C LYS A 58 17.85 2.08 -5.40
N ASP A 59 18.77 2.97 -5.76
CA ASP A 59 18.63 3.85 -6.93
C ASP A 59 18.56 3.05 -8.25
N ASN A 60 19.29 1.92 -8.34
CA ASN A 60 19.22 1.04 -9.50
C ASN A 60 17.87 0.34 -9.57
N VAL A 61 17.33 -0.14 -8.44
CA VAL A 61 15.99 -0.74 -8.37
C VAL A 61 14.93 0.27 -8.78
N ILE A 62 15.02 1.53 -8.30
CA ILE A 62 14.13 2.61 -8.70
C ILE A 62 14.21 2.86 -10.21
N GLN A 63 15.41 2.87 -10.79
CA GLN A 63 15.56 3.01 -12.24
C GLN A 63 14.93 1.84 -13.00
N ASN A 64 15.19 0.60 -12.59
CA ASN A 64 14.60 -0.57 -13.20
C ASN A 64 13.06 -0.52 -13.15
N ILE A 65 12.48 0.03 -12.06
CA ILE A 65 11.04 0.28 -11.96
C ILE A 65 10.60 1.31 -13.01
N ILE A 66 11.28 2.46 -13.10
CA ILE A 66 10.97 3.53 -14.05
C ILE A 66 10.96 3.00 -15.50
N GLU A 67 11.97 2.21 -15.87
CA GLU A 67 12.09 1.63 -17.21
C GLU A 67 11.01 0.56 -17.49
N PHE A 68 10.57 -0.16 -16.47
CA PHE A 68 9.62 -1.24 -16.59
C PHE A 68 8.16 -0.77 -16.63
N ILE A 69 7.79 0.27 -15.88
CA ILE A 69 6.40 0.74 -15.72
C ILE A 69 5.68 0.93 -17.07
N PRO A 70 6.21 1.65 -18.09
CA PRO A 70 5.45 1.92 -19.31
C PRO A 70 4.96 0.64 -20.00
N LYS A 71 5.84 -0.35 -20.15
CA LYS A 71 5.53 -1.64 -20.77
C LYS A 71 4.57 -2.46 -19.92
N ASP A 72 4.72 -2.41 -18.60
CA ASP A 72 3.86 -3.16 -17.69
C ASP A 72 2.44 -2.55 -17.58
N LEU A 73 2.29 -1.25 -17.80
CA LEU A 73 0.97 -0.60 -17.94
C LEU A 73 0.30 -0.96 -19.27
N GLU A 74 1.05 -0.92 -20.37
CA GLU A 74 0.56 -1.37 -21.68
C GLU A 74 0.06 -2.82 -21.61
N GLN A 75 0.85 -3.73 -21.02
CA GLN A 75 0.46 -5.13 -20.83
C GLN A 75 -0.73 -5.31 -19.88
N ALA A 76 -0.92 -4.39 -18.93
CA ALA A 76 -2.08 -4.39 -18.03
C ALA A 76 -3.35 -3.81 -18.68
N GLY A 77 -3.29 -3.38 -19.95
CA GLY A 77 -4.45 -2.90 -20.71
C GLY A 77 -4.75 -1.41 -20.50
N PHE A 78 -3.78 -0.63 -20.04
CA PHE A 78 -3.94 0.82 -19.96
C PHE A 78 -4.00 1.41 -21.37
N THR A 79 -4.83 2.42 -21.55
CA THR A 79 -4.92 3.16 -22.81
C THR A 79 -3.65 3.96 -23.07
N SER A 80 -3.26 4.12 -24.32
CA SER A 80 -2.16 5.02 -24.69
C SER A 80 -2.42 6.43 -24.17
N GLY A 81 -1.44 7.03 -23.51
CA GLY A 81 -1.65 8.29 -22.80
C GLY A 81 -0.54 8.66 -21.83
N GLN A 82 -0.75 9.77 -21.12
CA GLN A 82 0.14 10.26 -20.07
C GLN A 82 -0.46 9.94 -18.70
N TYR A 83 0.38 9.43 -17.80
CA TYR A 83 0.04 9.06 -16.44
C TYR A 83 1.12 9.59 -15.49
N LYS A 84 0.74 9.84 -14.25
CA LYS A 84 1.69 10.05 -13.15
C LYS A 84 1.87 8.76 -12.39
N ALA A 85 3.12 8.38 -12.11
CA ALA A 85 3.42 7.22 -11.28
C ALA A 85 4.18 7.65 -10.01
N TYR A 86 3.71 7.16 -8.87
CA TYR A 86 4.24 7.41 -7.53
C TYR A 86 4.80 6.10 -6.97
N ILE A 87 6.12 5.95 -6.99
CA ILE A 87 6.81 4.76 -6.48
C ILE A 87 6.88 4.86 -4.96
N ARG A 88 6.14 4.00 -4.24
CA ARG A 88 6.17 3.93 -2.78
C ARG A 88 7.57 3.54 -2.31
N ASP A 89 8.03 4.14 -1.22
CA ASP A 89 9.27 3.75 -0.57
C ASP A 89 9.22 2.28 -0.09
N PHE A 90 10.38 1.63 -0.04
CA PHE A 90 10.59 0.20 0.26
C PHE A 90 11.94 -0.04 0.95
N ARG A 91 12.02 -1.17 1.66
CA ARG A 91 13.21 -1.65 2.39
C ARG A 91 14.08 -2.53 1.50
N GLU A 92 15.33 -2.74 1.90
CA GLU A 92 16.26 -3.64 1.21
C GLU A 92 15.72 -5.06 1.05
N ASN A 93 15.03 -5.58 2.07
CA ASN A 93 14.50 -6.95 2.08
C ASN A 93 13.05 -7.05 1.56
N ASP A 94 12.50 -5.97 0.98
CA ASP A 94 11.16 -6.02 0.40
C ASP A 94 11.20 -6.68 -0.99
N TYR A 95 10.50 -7.80 -1.15
CA TYR A 95 10.34 -8.49 -2.43
C TYR A 95 9.33 -7.82 -3.38
N ARG A 96 8.76 -6.68 -2.97
CA ARG A 96 7.78 -5.92 -3.76
C ARG A 96 7.67 -4.48 -3.29
N THR A 97 7.30 -3.60 -4.21
CA THR A 97 6.80 -2.26 -3.87
C THR A 97 5.44 -2.00 -4.55
N TYR A 98 4.80 -0.91 -4.17
CA TYR A 98 3.55 -0.43 -4.76
C TYR A 98 3.79 0.88 -5.50
N ILE A 99 3.10 1.04 -6.61
CA ILE A 99 3.15 2.21 -7.46
C ILE A 99 1.73 2.70 -7.61
N VAL A 100 1.45 3.95 -7.22
CA VAL A 100 0.15 4.56 -7.55
C VAL A 100 0.27 5.18 -8.92
N VAL A 101 -0.65 4.85 -9.80
CA VAL A 101 -0.73 5.40 -11.16
C VAL A 101 -1.98 6.26 -11.22
N GLU A 102 -1.87 7.46 -11.76
CA GLU A 102 -2.97 8.43 -11.85
C GLU A 102 -3.03 9.00 -13.27
N ASP A 103 -4.24 9.03 -13.85
CA ASP A 103 -4.46 9.69 -15.14
C ASP A 103 -4.79 11.18 -14.97
N ASN A 104 -4.98 11.88 -16.09
CA ASN A 104 -5.33 13.31 -16.09
C ASN A 104 -6.75 13.60 -15.56
N GLU A 105 -7.60 12.59 -15.43
CA GLU A 105 -8.96 12.70 -14.90
C GLU A 105 -9.03 12.43 -13.39
N GLY A 106 -7.90 12.04 -12.78
CA GLY A 106 -7.80 11.69 -11.37
C GLY A 106 -8.23 10.26 -11.06
N ASN A 107 -8.44 9.42 -12.08
CA ASN A 107 -8.60 7.98 -11.86
C ASN A 107 -7.26 7.41 -11.42
N MET A 108 -7.31 6.51 -10.44
CA MET A 108 -6.12 5.95 -9.83
C MET A 108 -6.12 4.43 -9.87
N TRP A 109 -4.91 3.88 -9.95
CA TRP A 109 -4.63 2.46 -9.87
C TRP A 109 -3.50 2.23 -8.88
N ILE A 110 -3.59 1.16 -8.09
CA ILE A 110 -2.46 0.66 -7.31
C ILE A 110 -1.88 -0.51 -8.08
N LYS A 111 -0.61 -0.40 -8.45
CA LYS A 111 0.14 -1.44 -9.15
C LYS A 111 1.21 -2.01 -8.24
N GLN A 112 1.30 -3.32 -8.18
CA GLN A 112 2.38 -4.02 -7.50
C GLN A 112 3.53 -4.22 -8.49
N ALA A 113 4.76 -3.92 -8.06
CA ALA A 113 5.99 -4.30 -8.76
C ALA A 113 6.73 -5.33 -7.91
N SER A 114 7.05 -6.49 -8.49
CA SER A 114 7.82 -7.52 -7.80
C SER A 114 9.31 -7.22 -7.96
N ILE A 115 10.09 -7.35 -6.89
CA ILE A 115 11.53 -7.07 -6.87
C ILE A 115 12.25 -8.39 -6.62
N SER A 116 13.12 -8.79 -7.55
CA SER A 116 13.96 -9.98 -7.38
C SER A 116 15.14 -9.71 -6.46
N ASP A 117 15.81 -10.76 -5.98
CA ASP A 117 17.03 -10.63 -5.16
C ASP A 117 18.16 -9.86 -5.90
N ASN A 118 18.12 -9.84 -7.24
CA ASN A 118 19.09 -9.10 -8.07
C ASN A 118 18.62 -7.67 -8.41
N GLY A 119 17.45 -7.25 -7.92
CA GLY A 119 16.85 -5.94 -8.24
C GLY A 119 16.12 -5.87 -9.58
N ASP A 120 15.87 -7.00 -10.24
CA ASP A 120 15.05 -7.05 -11.44
C ASP A 120 13.57 -6.85 -11.09
N ILE A 121 12.85 -6.16 -11.98
CA ILE A 121 11.44 -5.84 -11.77
C ILE A 121 10.56 -6.77 -12.60
N GLY A 122 9.66 -7.46 -11.92
CA GLY A 122 8.65 -8.31 -12.53
C GLY A 122 7.24 -7.70 -12.46
N PRO A 123 6.33 -8.12 -13.35
CA PRO A 123 4.95 -7.67 -13.32
C PRO A 123 4.26 -8.08 -12.03
N GLY A 124 3.28 -7.30 -11.62
CA GLY A 124 2.41 -7.61 -10.49
C GLY A 124 0.96 -7.27 -10.78
N ARG A 125 0.13 -7.39 -9.73
CA ARG A 125 -1.31 -7.10 -9.85
C ARG A 125 -1.55 -5.60 -9.93
N THR A 126 -2.56 -5.23 -10.70
CA THR A 126 -3.12 -3.88 -10.75
C THR A 126 -4.52 -3.89 -10.12
N PHE A 127 -4.83 -2.86 -9.34
CA PHE A 127 -6.11 -2.68 -8.68
C PHE A 127 -6.68 -1.30 -9.02
N ASP A 128 -7.91 -1.25 -9.53
CA ASP A 128 -8.65 0.00 -9.68
C ASP A 128 -8.95 0.59 -8.30
N VAL A 129 -8.61 1.86 -8.09
CA VAL A 129 -8.79 2.52 -6.80
C VAL A 129 -10.24 2.99 -6.66
N THR A 130 -11.04 2.16 -6.00
CA THR A 130 -12.44 2.48 -5.65
C THR A 130 -12.69 2.24 -4.16
N GLY A 131 -13.72 2.90 -3.60
CA GLY A 131 -14.10 2.74 -2.20
C GLY A 131 -12.93 2.94 -1.23
N GLY A 132 -12.73 1.97 -0.33
CA GLY A 132 -11.69 1.99 0.71
C GLY A 132 -10.24 1.99 0.18
N LEU A 133 -10.00 1.72 -1.11
CA LEU A 133 -8.66 1.80 -1.69
C LEU A 133 -8.19 3.25 -1.90
N LYS A 134 -9.09 4.24 -1.89
CA LYS A 134 -8.73 5.66 -2.05
C LYS A 134 -7.77 6.14 -0.97
N GLU A 135 -8.04 5.80 0.28
CA GLU A 135 -7.17 6.16 1.39
C GLU A 135 -5.82 5.44 1.32
N LEU A 136 -5.81 4.20 0.85
CA LEU A 136 -4.58 3.44 0.67
C LEU A 136 -3.69 4.06 -0.42
N ALA A 137 -4.29 4.44 -1.55
CA ALA A 137 -3.58 5.14 -2.62
C ALA A 137 -3.00 6.47 -2.12
N ALA A 138 -3.77 7.26 -1.36
CA ALA A 138 -3.29 8.50 -0.77
C ALA A 138 -2.10 8.26 0.17
N LYS A 139 -2.16 7.24 1.04
CA LYS A 139 -1.05 6.85 1.92
C LYS A 139 0.19 6.42 1.13
N TYR A 140 0.01 5.70 0.01
CA TYR A 140 1.14 5.29 -0.83
C TYR A 140 1.76 6.46 -1.59
N LYS A 141 0.96 7.41 -2.08
CA LYS A 141 1.44 8.66 -2.67
C LYS A 141 2.23 9.51 -1.66
N ASP A 142 1.70 9.68 -0.45
CA ASP A 142 2.41 10.39 0.63
C ASP A 142 3.72 9.68 1.00
N ALA A 143 3.74 8.34 0.90
CA ALA A 143 4.91 7.51 1.11
C ALA A 143 5.82 7.33 -0.12
N ALA A 144 5.61 8.09 -1.21
CA ALA A 144 6.40 7.94 -2.42
C ALA A 144 7.85 8.40 -2.20
N ILE A 145 8.80 7.62 -2.73
CA ILE A 145 10.21 8.02 -2.84
C ILE A 145 10.49 8.72 -4.18
N LYS A 146 9.63 8.50 -5.18
CA LYS A 146 9.78 9.09 -6.50
C LYS A 146 8.42 9.32 -7.17
N GLU A 147 8.25 10.48 -7.78
CA GLU A 147 7.17 10.81 -8.72
C GLU A 147 7.78 10.93 -10.13
N ILE A 148 7.12 10.34 -11.12
CA ILE A 148 7.52 10.37 -12.53
C ILE A 148 6.29 10.55 -13.43
N ASP A 149 6.48 11.20 -14.56
CA ASP A 149 5.54 11.15 -15.67
C ASP A 149 5.84 9.93 -16.55
N VAL A 150 4.79 9.20 -16.91
CA VAL A 150 4.86 7.95 -17.69
C VAL A 150 3.99 8.09 -18.91
N THR A 151 4.57 7.82 -20.08
CA THR A 151 3.82 7.69 -21.33
C THR A 151 3.61 6.22 -21.65
N VAL A 152 2.35 5.79 -21.74
CA VAL A 152 1.99 4.49 -22.31
C VAL A 152 1.88 4.68 -23.83
N PRO A 153 2.66 3.94 -24.63
CA PRO A 153 2.71 4.10 -26.08
C PRO A 153 1.42 3.71 -26.80
#